data_AF-A0A212IW07-F1
#
_entry.id   AF-A0A212IW07-F1
#
_cell.length_a   1.000
_cell.length_b   1.000
_cell.length_c   1.000
_cell.angle_alpha   90.00
_cell.angle_beta   90.00
_cell.angle_gamma   90.00
#
_symmetry.space_group_name_H-M   'P 1'
#
loop_
_entity.id
_entity.type
_entity.pdbx_description
1 polymer ?
#
loop_
_entity_poly.entity_id
_entity_poly.type
_entity_poly.pdbx_seq_one_letter_code
_entity_poly.pdbx_strand_id
1 'polypeptide(L)'
;MNITERILTKNDCWKEGRTIIPKGVMVHSPGVAQPSVDVFLNTWNIPGYAACVHAFVTEDGAVQTLPWNWRGWHAGSAAAGKVSANNTHISFEILEPAGHTYDGGVMVGYDSTKNAAYFAAVYRNAVELTAQLCKKYGLDPLAPGVVICHAEGHALGVASNHADVNHWFPKHGKNMDMFRADVKSAMEGGEEEMTQQQFEAMLAVWQQTQAAAPVSAWAKEAWEQAVAKGVFDGTQPKGGLTREQAALVLSRLDFLD
;
A
#
# COMPACT_ATOMS: atom_id res chain seq x y z
N MET A 1 2.94 0.29 2.06
CA MET A 1 2.70 1.75 1.98
C MET A 1 1.94 2.30 3.19
N ASN A 2 2.23 3.54 3.59
CA ASN A 2 1.42 4.32 4.54
C ASN A 2 0.30 5.10 3.82
N ILE A 3 -0.92 5.11 4.39
CA ILE A 3 -2.05 5.91 3.91
C ILE A 3 -2.51 6.82 5.05
N THR A 4 -2.50 8.14 4.82
CA THR A 4 -2.98 9.12 5.80
C THR A 4 -4.30 9.73 5.33
N GLU A 5 -5.29 9.81 6.21
CA GLU A 5 -6.60 10.39 5.87
C GLU A 5 -6.63 11.92 6.09
N ARG A 6 -7.04 12.65 5.05
CA ARG A 6 -7.25 14.11 5.04
C ARG A 6 -8.48 14.43 4.19
N ILE A 7 -9.64 13.89 4.59
CA ILE A 7 -10.89 13.99 3.83
C ILE A 7 -11.32 15.45 3.60
N LEU A 8 -11.70 15.78 2.36
CA LEU A 8 -12.04 17.14 1.93
C LEU A 8 -13.50 17.49 2.27
N THR A 9 -13.81 17.62 3.56
CA THR A 9 -15.19 17.78 4.05
C THR A 9 -15.88 19.11 3.68
N LYS A 10 -15.13 20.10 3.17
CA LYS A 10 -15.68 21.37 2.67
C LYS A 10 -15.94 21.36 1.16
N ASN A 11 -15.37 20.41 0.42
CA ASN A 11 -15.61 20.23 -1.01
C ASN A 11 -17.04 19.73 -1.26
N ASP A 12 -17.69 20.25 -2.29
CA ASP A 12 -19.10 19.92 -2.55
C ASP A 12 -19.29 18.49 -3.07
N CYS A 13 -18.28 17.88 -3.72
CA CYS A 13 -18.27 16.46 -4.08
C CYS A 13 -18.44 15.55 -2.86
N TRP A 14 -17.72 15.84 -1.77
CA TRP A 14 -17.84 15.08 -0.53
C TRP A 14 -19.22 15.28 0.11
N LYS A 15 -19.71 16.53 0.16
CA LYS A 15 -21.01 16.88 0.74
C LYS A 15 -22.18 16.27 -0.01
N GLU A 16 -22.08 16.08 -1.33
CA GLU A 16 -23.12 15.39 -2.11
C GLU A 16 -23.38 13.97 -1.60
N GLY A 17 -22.39 13.32 -0.98
CA GLY A 17 -22.58 12.04 -0.31
C GLY A 17 -22.91 10.87 -1.25
N ARG A 18 -22.79 11.06 -2.57
CA ARG A 18 -23.13 10.03 -3.55
C ARG A 18 -22.08 8.92 -3.52
N THR A 19 -22.51 7.67 -3.54
CA THR A 19 -21.65 6.50 -3.49
C THR A 19 -21.60 5.75 -4.82
N ILE A 20 -20.55 4.96 -5.00
CA ILE A 20 -20.35 4.02 -6.10
C ILE A 20 -20.08 2.63 -5.56
N ILE A 21 -20.28 1.61 -6.40
CA ILE A 21 -19.65 0.30 -6.24
C ILE A 21 -18.43 0.32 -7.16
N PRO A 22 -17.20 0.39 -6.62
CA PRO A 22 -15.99 0.44 -7.44
C PRO A 22 -15.92 -0.75 -8.39
N LYS A 23 -15.70 -0.47 -9.66
CA LYS A 23 -15.46 -1.43 -10.74
C LYS A 23 -14.05 -1.31 -11.33
N GLY A 24 -13.29 -0.32 -10.89
CA GLY A 24 -11.97 -0.03 -11.41
C GLY A 24 -11.25 1.08 -10.64
N VAL A 25 -10.03 1.35 -11.05
CA VAL A 25 -9.16 2.41 -10.58
C VAL A 25 -8.69 3.23 -11.77
N MET A 26 -8.81 4.56 -11.68
CA MET A 26 -8.34 5.51 -12.67
C MET A 26 -7.09 6.23 -12.17
N VAL A 27 -5.99 6.05 -12.88
CA VAL A 27 -4.67 6.61 -12.56
C VAL A 27 -4.52 7.98 -13.21
N HIS A 28 -4.24 8.99 -12.41
CA HIS A 28 -4.01 10.37 -12.88
C HIS A 28 -2.63 10.88 -12.50
N SER A 29 -2.23 11.97 -13.15
CA SER A 29 -1.27 12.92 -12.60
C SER A 29 -1.77 14.33 -12.89
N PRO A 30 -1.47 15.32 -12.04
CA PRO A 30 -2.20 16.58 -12.03
C PRO A 30 -1.81 17.50 -13.20
N GLY A 31 -0.80 17.15 -14.00
CA GLY A 31 -0.34 17.97 -15.12
C GLY A 31 0.25 19.30 -14.67
N VAL A 32 0.89 19.31 -13.49
CA VAL A 32 1.52 20.49 -12.91
C VAL A 32 2.65 20.05 -11.99
N ALA A 33 3.79 20.75 -12.05
CA ALA A 33 4.97 20.53 -11.23
C ALA A 33 4.72 20.91 -9.75
N GLN A 34 3.94 20.10 -9.05
CA GLN A 34 3.53 20.35 -7.67
C GLN A 34 3.65 19.07 -6.83
N PRO A 35 4.77 18.89 -6.12
CA PRO A 35 4.98 17.72 -5.27
C PRO A 35 4.30 17.85 -3.90
N SER A 36 3.85 19.06 -3.50
CA SER A 36 3.23 19.26 -2.19
C SER A 36 1.74 18.99 -2.22
N VAL A 37 1.31 17.95 -1.50
CA VAL A 37 -0.10 17.61 -1.33
C VAL A 37 -0.91 18.72 -0.67
N ASP A 38 -0.30 19.50 0.24
CA ASP A 38 -1.02 20.57 0.97
C ASP A 38 -1.54 21.67 0.04
N VAL A 39 -0.90 21.89 -1.11
CA VAL A 39 -1.40 22.83 -2.14
C VAL A 39 -2.76 22.36 -2.67
N PHE A 40 -2.88 21.06 -2.95
CA PHE A 40 -4.14 20.47 -3.40
C PHE A 40 -5.17 20.42 -2.27
N LEU A 41 -4.78 20.02 -1.05
CA LEU A 41 -5.70 19.98 0.10
C LEU A 41 -6.32 21.35 0.39
N ASN A 42 -5.53 22.43 0.29
CA ASN A 42 -6.02 23.79 0.51
C ASN A 42 -6.90 24.28 -0.64
N THR A 43 -6.53 23.97 -1.88
CA THR A 43 -7.23 24.46 -3.08
C THR A 43 -8.53 23.70 -3.32
N TRP A 44 -8.56 22.39 -3.06
CA TRP A 44 -9.70 21.54 -3.37
C TRP A 44 -10.70 21.48 -2.21
N ASN A 45 -10.30 21.75 -0.97
CA ASN A 45 -11.19 21.71 0.19
C ASN A 45 -11.94 23.03 0.43
N ILE A 46 -12.58 23.55 -0.61
CA ILE A 46 -13.42 24.75 -0.57
C ILE A 46 -14.76 24.52 -1.29
N PRO A 47 -15.84 25.24 -0.92
CA PRO A 47 -17.08 25.24 -1.69
C PRO A 47 -16.87 25.73 -3.12
N GLY A 48 -17.60 25.16 -4.08
CA GLY A 48 -17.56 25.54 -5.50
C GLY A 48 -16.40 24.95 -6.30
N TYR A 49 -15.45 24.26 -5.68
CA TYR A 49 -14.37 23.59 -6.42
C TYR A 49 -14.89 22.31 -7.10
N ALA A 50 -14.69 22.20 -8.42
CA ALA A 50 -15.37 21.22 -9.26
C ALA A 50 -14.56 19.94 -9.56
N ALA A 51 -13.54 19.63 -8.76
CA ALA A 51 -12.79 18.37 -8.87
C ALA A 51 -12.57 17.72 -7.50
N CYS A 52 -12.51 16.39 -7.49
CA CYS A 52 -12.29 15.57 -6.29
C CYS A 52 -11.82 14.17 -6.67
N VAL A 53 -10.68 13.74 -6.10
CA VAL A 53 -10.12 12.39 -6.23
C VAL A 53 -10.08 11.71 -4.87
N HIS A 54 -9.95 10.38 -4.87
CA HIS A 54 -9.91 9.59 -3.64
C HIS A 54 -8.60 9.70 -2.90
N ALA A 55 -7.49 9.89 -3.60
CA ALA A 55 -6.20 10.13 -2.97
C ALA A 55 -5.22 10.93 -3.83
N PHE A 56 -4.18 11.44 -3.16
CA PHE A 56 -2.95 11.92 -3.78
C PHE A 56 -1.81 10.98 -3.42
N VAL A 57 -1.06 10.50 -4.41
CA VAL A 57 0.13 9.67 -4.20
C VAL A 57 1.36 10.58 -4.12
N THR A 58 2.14 10.42 -3.05
CA THR A 58 3.34 11.21 -2.73
C THR A 58 4.56 10.30 -2.64
N GLU A 59 5.77 10.83 -2.45
CA GLU A 59 6.97 9.99 -2.23
C GLU A 59 6.87 9.13 -0.97
N ASP A 60 6.21 9.65 0.08
CA ASP A 60 6.09 9.01 1.39
C ASP A 60 4.91 8.03 1.52
N GLY A 61 3.99 8.02 0.55
CA GLY A 61 2.83 7.15 0.58
C GLY A 61 1.65 7.68 -0.23
N ALA A 62 0.46 7.65 0.38
CA ALA A 62 -0.74 8.27 -0.18
C ALA A 62 -1.53 9.04 0.88
N VAL A 63 -2.17 10.13 0.46
CA VAL A 63 -3.09 10.91 1.28
C VAL A 63 -4.50 10.73 0.76
N GLN A 64 -5.35 10.06 1.52
CA GLN A 64 -6.73 9.82 1.16
C GLN A 64 -7.59 11.07 1.41
N THR A 65 -8.31 11.51 0.39
CA THR A 65 -9.10 12.76 0.37
C THR A 65 -10.59 12.55 0.17
N LEU A 66 -11.00 11.35 -0.23
CA LEU A 66 -12.41 10.94 -0.36
C LEU A 66 -12.55 9.49 0.11
N PRO A 67 -13.67 9.09 0.76
CA PRO A 67 -13.92 7.68 1.05
C PRO A 67 -13.91 6.84 -0.25
N TRP A 68 -13.29 5.66 -0.22
CA TRP A 68 -13.08 4.82 -1.42
C TRP A 68 -14.36 4.45 -2.18
N ASN A 69 -15.52 4.43 -1.53
CA ASN A 69 -16.82 4.16 -2.15
C ASN A 69 -17.64 5.43 -2.45
N TRP A 70 -17.09 6.63 -2.28
CA TRP A 70 -17.74 7.88 -2.71
C TRP A 70 -17.53 8.09 -4.22
N ARG A 71 -18.50 8.75 -4.85
CA ARG A 71 -18.43 9.18 -6.25
C ARG A 71 -17.49 10.38 -6.35
N GLY A 72 -16.33 10.21 -6.97
CA GLY A 72 -15.41 11.31 -7.24
C GLY A 72 -15.86 12.20 -8.42
N TRP A 73 -15.19 13.33 -8.58
CA TRP A 73 -15.31 14.25 -9.73
C TRP A 73 -13.94 14.38 -10.39
N HIS A 74 -13.53 13.34 -11.11
CA HIS A 74 -12.15 13.20 -11.61
C HIS A 74 -12.08 12.90 -13.11
N ALA A 75 -13.09 12.22 -13.67
CA ALA A 75 -13.08 11.74 -15.04
C ALA A 75 -13.83 12.65 -16.04
N GLY A 76 -14.44 13.75 -15.57
CA GLY A 76 -15.28 14.60 -16.41
C GLY A 76 -16.48 13.85 -17.04
N SER A 77 -16.83 14.25 -18.27
CA SER A 77 -18.01 13.75 -19.00
C SER A 77 -17.69 12.50 -19.83
N ALA A 78 -18.65 11.58 -19.90
CA ALA A 78 -18.60 10.43 -20.80
C ALA A 78 -19.14 10.76 -22.20
N ALA A 79 -18.81 9.91 -23.17
CA ALA A 79 -19.45 9.92 -24.48
C ALA A 79 -20.95 9.60 -24.37
N ALA A 80 -21.73 10.02 -25.39
CA ALA A 80 -23.17 9.80 -25.42
C ALA A 80 -23.51 8.31 -25.27
N GLY A 81 -24.41 7.99 -24.33
CA GLY A 81 -24.82 6.61 -24.03
C GLY A 81 -23.85 5.80 -23.19
N LYS A 82 -22.74 6.39 -22.70
CA LYS A 82 -21.77 5.75 -21.80
C LYS A 82 -21.92 6.26 -20.37
N VAL A 83 -21.41 5.47 -19.41
CA VAL A 83 -21.37 5.83 -17.99
C VAL A 83 -20.00 6.42 -17.67
N SER A 84 -19.97 7.63 -17.12
CA SER A 84 -18.71 8.27 -16.69
C SER A 84 -18.01 7.46 -15.61
N ALA A 85 -16.68 7.41 -15.70
CA ALA A 85 -15.83 6.74 -14.72
C ALA A 85 -15.99 7.33 -13.30
N ASN A 86 -16.49 8.57 -13.16
CA ASN A 86 -16.90 9.12 -11.86
C ASN A 86 -17.88 8.19 -11.11
N ASN A 87 -18.71 7.43 -11.83
CA ASN A 87 -19.71 6.53 -11.25
C ASN A 87 -19.22 5.08 -11.06
N THR A 88 -17.98 4.78 -11.44
CA THR A 88 -17.49 3.40 -11.48
C THR A 88 -16.05 3.21 -11.00
N HIS A 89 -15.22 4.25 -10.98
CA HIS A 89 -13.79 4.14 -10.66
C HIS A 89 -13.44 4.90 -9.38
N ILE A 90 -12.49 4.33 -8.65
CA ILE A 90 -11.69 5.06 -7.65
C ILE A 90 -10.59 5.80 -8.39
N SER A 91 -10.20 7.00 -7.96
CA SER A 91 -9.16 7.77 -8.61
C SER A 91 -8.12 8.30 -7.66
N PHE A 92 -6.91 8.49 -8.18
CA PHE A 92 -5.87 9.19 -7.46
C PHE A 92 -4.96 9.97 -8.40
N GLU A 93 -4.37 11.05 -7.89
CA GLU A 93 -3.36 11.87 -8.57
C GLU A 93 -1.97 11.48 -8.11
N ILE A 94 -1.09 11.10 -9.02
CA ILE A 94 0.34 10.91 -8.74
C ILE A 94 1.03 12.28 -8.82
N LEU A 95 1.49 12.82 -7.69
CA LEU A 95 2.07 14.16 -7.66
C LEU A 95 3.38 14.22 -8.47
N GLU A 96 3.49 15.22 -9.33
CA GLU A 96 4.65 15.44 -10.18
C GLU A 96 5.73 16.26 -9.46
N PRO A 97 7.03 16.00 -9.70
CA PRO A 97 8.10 16.71 -9.02
C PRO A 97 8.18 18.18 -9.46
N ALA A 98 8.84 19.02 -8.67
CA ALA A 98 9.13 20.39 -9.08
C ALA A 98 10.15 20.45 -10.23
N GLY A 99 10.27 21.63 -10.87
CA GLY A 99 11.36 21.91 -11.81
C GLY A 99 11.05 21.64 -13.28
N HIS A 100 9.77 21.50 -13.64
CA HIS A 100 9.30 21.51 -15.02
C HIS A 100 8.08 22.43 -15.15
N THR A 101 7.65 22.68 -16.39
CA THR A 101 6.44 23.43 -16.71
C THR A 101 5.61 22.67 -17.74
N TYR A 102 4.51 23.28 -18.17
CA TYR A 102 3.69 22.79 -19.27
C TYR A 102 3.51 23.87 -20.33
N ASP A 103 3.59 23.43 -21.59
CA ASP A 103 3.08 24.17 -22.74
C ASP A 103 1.97 23.32 -23.37
N GLY A 104 0.72 23.70 -23.11
CA GLY A 104 -0.43 22.84 -23.33
C GLY A 104 -0.28 21.50 -22.59
N GLY A 105 -0.44 20.38 -23.29
CA GLY A 105 -0.27 19.02 -22.73
C GLY A 105 1.18 18.53 -22.69
N VAL A 106 2.16 19.34 -23.10
CA VAL A 106 3.55 18.92 -23.20
C VAL A 106 4.31 19.31 -21.93
N MET A 107 4.90 18.31 -21.26
CA MET A 107 5.76 18.51 -20.09
C MET A 107 7.15 19.01 -20.53
N VAL A 108 7.44 20.29 -20.27
CA VAL A 108 8.64 21.03 -20.73
C VAL A 108 9.66 21.16 -19.60
N GLY A 109 10.94 20.93 -19.92
CA GLY A 109 12.05 21.08 -18.96
C GLY A 109 12.18 19.95 -17.94
N TYR A 110 11.39 18.88 -18.05
CA TYR A 110 11.50 17.71 -17.20
C TYR A 110 12.78 16.91 -17.47
N ASP A 111 13.62 16.77 -16.44
CA ASP A 111 14.83 15.94 -16.44
C ASP A 111 14.53 14.56 -15.84
N SER A 112 14.53 13.51 -16.67
CA SER A 112 14.22 12.14 -16.22
C SER A 112 15.33 11.54 -15.35
N THR A 113 16.59 11.85 -15.62
CA THR A 113 17.73 11.34 -14.84
C THR A 113 17.69 11.92 -13.42
N LYS A 114 17.51 13.24 -13.31
CA LYS A 114 17.43 13.92 -12.00
C LYS A 114 16.24 13.44 -11.17
N ASN A 115 15.10 13.18 -11.82
CA ASN A 115 13.86 12.82 -11.15
C ASN A 115 13.60 11.30 -11.08
N ALA A 116 14.59 10.46 -11.43
CA ALA A 116 14.42 9.00 -11.48
C ALA A 116 14.01 8.42 -10.11
N ALA A 117 14.65 8.85 -9.02
CA ALA A 117 14.34 8.36 -7.68
C ALA A 117 12.94 8.77 -7.21
N TYR A 118 12.57 10.04 -7.43
CA TYR A 118 11.23 10.56 -7.14
C TYR A 118 10.16 9.75 -7.88
N PHE A 119 10.33 9.59 -9.20
CA PHE A 119 9.39 8.83 -10.03
C PHE A 119 9.26 7.39 -9.55
N ALA A 120 10.38 6.72 -9.26
CA ALA A 120 10.35 5.35 -8.76
C ALA A 120 9.58 5.23 -7.44
N ALA A 121 9.71 6.21 -6.53
CA ALA A 121 8.97 6.23 -5.26
C ALA A 121 7.46 6.38 -5.49
N VAL A 122 7.03 7.41 -6.22
CA VAL A 122 5.59 7.66 -6.46
C VAL A 122 4.95 6.59 -7.33
N TYR A 123 5.69 6.01 -8.29
CA TYR A 123 5.22 4.91 -9.12
C TYR A 123 5.00 3.65 -8.28
N ARG A 124 5.98 3.26 -7.46
CA ARG A 124 5.83 2.12 -6.52
C ARG A 124 4.63 2.34 -5.61
N ASN A 125 4.48 3.55 -5.08
CA ASN A 125 3.38 3.91 -4.21
C ASN A 125 2.02 3.80 -4.92
N ALA A 126 1.91 4.28 -6.16
CA ALA A 126 0.71 4.13 -6.97
C ALA A 126 0.38 2.65 -7.26
N VAL A 127 1.40 1.83 -7.53
CA VAL A 127 1.25 0.37 -7.72
C VAL A 127 0.71 -0.28 -6.43
N GLU A 128 1.34 -0.02 -5.28
CA GLU A 128 0.92 -0.58 -3.98
C GLU A 128 -0.52 -0.15 -3.60
N LEU A 129 -0.86 1.13 -3.83
CA LEU A 129 -2.21 1.63 -3.58
C LEU A 129 -3.23 0.91 -4.47
N THR A 130 -2.95 0.83 -5.77
CA THR A 130 -3.86 0.16 -6.73
C THR A 130 -4.02 -1.32 -6.39
N ALA A 131 -2.95 -2.01 -6.00
CA ALA A 131 -3.01 -3.40 -5.56
C ALA A 131 -3.89 -3.59 -4.33
N GLN A 132 -3.77 -2.72 -3.31
CA GLN A 132 -4.63 -2.75 -2.13
C GLN A 132 -6.10 -2.53 -2.48
N LEU A 133 -6.39 -1.58 -3.38
CA LEU A 133 -7.75 -1.31 -3.86
C LEU A 133 -8.32 -2.48 -4.65
N CYS A 134 -7.53 -3.07 -5.54
CA CYS A 134 -7.93 -4.25 -6.29
C CYS A 134 -8.24 -5.44 -5.38
N LYS A 135 -7.40 -5.72 -4.36
CA LYS A 135 -7.69 -6.75 -3.35
C LYS A 135 -8.98 -6.44 -2.59
N LYS A 136 -9.13 -5.20 -2.10
CA LYS A 136 -10.28 -4.76 -1.30
C LYS A 136 -11.62 -4.89 -2.03
N TYR A 137 -11.63 -4.64 -3.33
CA TYR A 137 -12.85 -4.65 -4.14
C TYR A 137 -12.96 -5.85 -5.10
N GLY A 138 -12.06 -6.82 -5.01
CA GLY A 138 -12.07 -8.03 -5.85
C GLY A 138 -11.88 -7.72 -7.34
N LEU A 139 -11.05 -6.73 -7.67
CA LEU A 139 -10.81 -6.29 -9.04
C LEU A 139 -9.60 -7.02 -9.63
N ASP A 140 -9.72 -7.47 -10.88
CA ASP A 140 -8.58 -7.98 -11.66
C ASP A 140 -7.88 -6.83 -12.38
N PRO A 141 -6.65 -6.45 -11.99
CA PRO A 141 -5.95 -5.31 -12.60
C PRO A 141 -5.62 -5.50 -14.08
N LEU A 142 -5.61 -6.74 -14.59
CA LEU A 142 -5.36 -7.04 -16.00
C LEU A 142 -6.65 -7.03 -16.84
N ALA A 143 -7.82 -7.03 -16.20
CA ALA A 143 -9.08 -7.06 -16.92
C ALA A 143 -9.34 -5.72 -17.65
N PRO A 144 -9.86 -5.75 -18.89
CA PRO A 144 -10.10 -4.54 -19.67
C PRO A 144 -10.97 -3.52 -18.94
N GLY A 145 -10.50 -2.28 -18.87
CA GLY A 145 -11.23 -1.17 -18.27
C GLY A 145 -11.26 -1.16 -16.74
N VAL A 146 -10.51 -2.05 -16.06
CA VAL A 146 -10.44 -2.05 -14.59
C VAL A 146 -9.39 -1.08 -14.08
N VAL A 147 -8.13 -1.17 -14.53
CA VAL A 147 -7.08 -0.20 -14.18
C VAL A 147 -6.71 0.56 -15.44
N ILE A 148 -7.09 1.84 -15.50
CA ILE A 148 -6.93 2.70 -16.68
C ILE A 148 -6.34 4.06 -16.30
N CYS A 149 -5.65 4.71 -17.22
CA CYS A 149 -5.37 6.14 -17.08
C CYS A 149 -6.50 7.01 -17.68
N HIS A 150 -6.43 8.33 -17.53
CA HIS A 150 -7.44 9.24 -18.09
C HIS A 150 -7.53 9.13 -19.61
N ALA A 151 -6.39 9.03 -20.30
CA ALA A 151 -6.34 8.89 -21.76
C ALA A 151 -7.02 7.59 -22.24
N GLU A 152 -6.78 6.47 -21.55
CA GLU A 152 -7.46 5.20 -21.83
C GLU A 152 -8.98 5.31 -21.52
N GLY A 153 -9.35 6.00 -20.44
CA GLY A 153 -10.74 6.30 -20.11
C GLY A 153 -11.45 7.12 -21.20
N HIS A 154 -10.75 8.09 -21.80
CA HIS A 154 -11.26 8.83 -22.94
C HIS A 154 -11.47 7.94 -24.16
N ALA A 155 -10.49 7.09 -24.49
CA ALA A 155 -10.58 6.14 -25.60
C ALA A 155 -11.75 5.14 -25.42
N LEU A 156 -12.07 4.77 -24.18
CA LEU A 156 -13.23 3.93 -23.83
C LEU A 156 -14.57 4.70 -23.82
N GLY A 157 -14.53 6.04 -23.93
CA GLY A 157 -15.69 6.92 -23.89
C GLY A 157 -16.26 7.13 -22.49
N VAL A 158 -15.50 6.84 -21.43
CA VAL A 158 -15.93 6.98 -20.03
C VAL A 158 -15.33 8.20 -19.33
N ALA A 159 -14.47 8.96 -20.02
CA ALA A 159 -13.83 10.16 -19.48
C ALA A 159 -13.60 11.27 -20.53
N SER A 160 -13.33 12.47 -20.04
CA SER A 160 -12.88 13.61 -20.83
C SER A 160 -11.50 13.39 -21.45
N ASN A 161 -11.17 14.18 -22.48
CA ASN A 161 -9.93 14.02 -23.25
C ASN A 161 -8.72 14.64 -22.55
N HIS A 162 -8.12 13.91 -21.61
CA HIS A 162 -6.87 14.29 -20.95
C HIS A 162 -5.79 13.24 -21.21
N ALA A 163 -4.52 13.68 -21.22
CA ALA A 163 -3.39 12.84 -21.63
C ALA A 163 -2.73 12.08 -20.48
N ASP A 164 -3.05 12.38 -19.22
CA ASP A 164 -2.43 11.76 -18.06
C ASP A 164 -2.72 10.26 -17.99
N VAL A 165 -1.73 9.41 -17.65
CA VAL A 165 -0.33 9.69 -17.28
C VAL A 165 0.67 9.55 -18.44
N ASN A 166 0.18 9.47 -19.68
CA ASN A 166 0.99 9.15 -20.86
C ASN A 166 1.99 10.24 -21.24
N HIS A 167 1.84 11.47 -20.74
CA HIS A 167 2.84 12.52 -20.92
C HIS A 167 4.09 12.32 -20.03
N TRP A 168 3.98 11.53 -18.97
CA TRP A 168 5.02 11.38 -17.94
C TRP A 168 5.66 9.99 -17.90
N PHE A 169 4.86 8.92 -17.81
CA PHE A 169 5.35 7.54 -17.66
C PHE A 169 6.41 7.13 -18.72
N PRO A 170 6.24 7.45 -20.02
CA PRO A 170 7.22 7.08 -21.04
C PRO A 170 8.61 7.70 -20.83
N LYS A 171 8.74 8.82 -20.11
CA LYS A 171 10.03 9.44 -19.77
C LYS A 171 10.91 8.56 -18.86
N HIS A 172 10.31 7.54 -18.24
CA HIS A 172 10.97 6.53 -17.40
C HIS A 172 10.81 5.11 -17.94
N GLY A 173 10.46 4.96 -19.22
CA GLY A 173 10.29 3.65 -19.85
C GLY A 173 9.12 2.84 -19.26
N LYS A 174 8.13 3.49 -18.64
CA LYS A 174 6.91 2.88 -18.14
C LYS A 174 5.72 3.20 -19.03
N ASN A 175 4.67 2.38 -18.94
CA ASN A 175 3.37 2.60 -19.56
C ASN A 175 2.28 1.92 -18.71
N MET A 176 1.01 2.07 -19.11
CA MET A 176 -0.12 1.51 -18.35
C MET A 176 -0.18 -0.02 -18.35
N ASP A 177 0.31 -0.71 -19.40
CA ASP A 177 0.40 -2.17 -19.41
C ASP A 177 1.41 -2.68 -18.37
N MET A 178 2.57 -2.04 -18.30
CA MET A 178 3.57 -2.31 -17.27
C MET A 178 3.03 -1.98 -15.88
N PHE A 179 2.28 -0.88 -15.72
CA PHE A 179 1.65 -0.53 -14.45
C PHE A 179 0.68 -1.62 -13.99
N ARG A 180 -0.21 -2.09 -14.88
CA ARG A 180 -1.13 -3.20 -14.60
C ARG A 180 -0.39 -4.49 -14.22
N ALA A 181 0.70 -4.82 -14.91
CA ALA A 181 1.54 -5.98 -14.59
C ALA A 181 2.24 -5.84 -13.24
N ASP A 182 2.75 -4.64 -12.92
CA ASP A 182 3.38 -4.34 -11.63
C ASP A 182 2.34 -4.41 -10.48
N VAL A 183 1.10 -3.94 -10.71
CA VAL A 183 -0.03 -4.08 -9.76
C VAL A 183 -0.40 -5.54 -9.55
N LYS A 184 -0.49 -6.34 -10.62
CA LYS A 184 -0.75 -7.78 -10.51
C LYS A 184 0.34 -8.49 -9.70
N SER A 185 1.60 -8.17 -9.98
CA SER A 185 2.76 -8.70 -9.24
C SER A 185 2.72 -8.29 -7.77
N ALA A 186 2.37 -7.03 -7.47
CA ALA A 186 2.22 -6.55 -6.09
C ALA A 186 1.04 -7.19 -5.36
N MET A 187 -0.04 -7.57 -6.08
CA MET A 187 -1.14 -8.33 -5.49
C MET A 187 -0.71 -9.75 -5.12
N GLU A 188 0.14 -10.39 -5.93
CA GLU A 188 0.66 -11.75 -5.72
C GLU A 188 1.80 -11.80 -4.69
N GLY A 189 2.65 -10.77 -4.63
CA GLY A 189 3.76 -10.64 -3.68
C GLY A 189 3.44 -9.90 -2.38
N GLY A 190 2.17 -9.50 -2.18
CA GLY A 190 1.66 -8.90 -0.94
C GLY A 190 1.19 -9.93 0.10
N GLU A 191 1.41 -11.20 -0.18
CA GLU A 191 1.40 -12.33 0.75
C GLU A 191 2.72 -13.05 0.50
N GLU A 192 3.79 -12.72 1.23
CA GLU A 192 4.74 -13.80 1.51
C GLU A 192 3.96 -14.77 2.40
N GLU A 193 3.28 -15.75 1.79
CA GLU A 193 3.02 -17.01 2.47
C GLU A 193 4.40 -17.53 2.86
N MET A 194 4.83 -17.24 4.09
CA MET A 194 5.94 -17.94 4.71
C MET A 194 5.61 -19.41 4.56
N THR A 195 6.41 -20.11 3.75
CA THR A 195 6.25 -21.55 3.63
C THR A 195 6.37 -22.16 5.02
N GLN A 196 5.66 -23.26 5.27
CA GLN A 196 5.77 -23.97 6.54
C GLN A 196 7.25 -24.25 6.89
N GLN A 197 8.09 -24.57 5.91
CA GLN A 197 9.53 -24.76 6.09
C GLN A 197 10.27 -23.49 6.55
N GLN A 198 9.94 -22.32 6.00
CA GLN A 198 10.53 -21.04 6.44
C GLN A 198 10.07 -20.67 7.86
N PHE A 199 8.80 -20.91 8.18
CA PHE A 199 8.30 -20.75 9.54
C PHE A 199 9.01 -21.68 10.53
N GLU A 200 9.13 -22.96 10.19
CA GLU A 200 9.82 -23.96 11.00
C GLU A 200 11.30 -23.59 11.19
N ALA A 201 11.98 -23.14 10.14
CA ALA A 201 13.37 -22.70 10.23
C ALA A 201 13.52 -21.48 11.16
N MET A 202 12.65 -20.49 11.02
CA MET A 202 12.70 -19.27 11.84
C MET A 202 12.35 -19.56 13.31
N LEU A 203 11.36 -20.42 13.55
CA LEU A 203 11.00 -20.91 14.88
C LEU A 203 12.15 -21.69 15.52
N ALA A 204 12.82 -22.56 14.76
CA ALA A 204 13.97 -23.34 15.24
C ALA A 204 15.13 -22.41 15.67
N VAL A 205 15.45 -21.40 14.86
CA VAL A 205 16.47 -20.40 15.20
C VAL A 205 16.09 -19.62 16.46
N TRP A 206 14.83 -19.21 16.60
CA TRP A 206 14.36 -18.51 17.78
C TRP A 206 14.44 -19.39 19.05
N GLN A 207 13.98 -20.64 18.96
CA GLN A 207 14.06 -21.61 20.07
C GLN A 207 15.51 -21.85 20.49
N GLN A 208 16.42 -22.03 19.53
CA GLN A 208 17.85 -22.22 19.82
C GLN A 208 18.46 -20.98 20.48
N THR A 209 18.10 -19.79 20.01
CA THR A 209 18.57 -18.51 20.58
C THR A 209 18.09 -18.34 22.02
N GLN A 210 16.81 -18.65 22.30
CA GLN A 210 16.29 -18.60 23.66
C GLN A 210 16.96 -19.63 24.56
N ALA A 211 17.06 -20.89 24.11
CA ALA A 211 17.71 -21.94 24.89
C ALA A 211 19.16 -21.60 25.25
N ALA A 212 19.92 -20.98 24.33
CA ALA A 212 21.30 -20.56 24.57
C ALA A 212 21.44 -19.30 25.43
N ALA A 213 20.35 -18.54 25.66
CA ALA A 213 20.42 -17.32 26.43
C ALA A 213 20.72 -17.61 27.92
N PRO A 214 21.47 -16.72 28.60
CA PRO A 214 21.80 -16.91 30.00
C PRO A 214 20.55 -16.86 30.87
N VAL A 215 20.64 -17.52 32.04
CA VAL A 215 19.62 -17.48 33.09
C VAL A 215 19.29 -16.01 33.41
N SER A 216 18.00 -15.68 33.48
CA SER A 216 17.57 -14.34 33.85
C SER A 216 18.01 -14.01 35.28
N ALA A 217 18.39 -12.76 35.54
CA ALA A 217 18.88 -12.34 36.86
C ALA A 217 17.93 -12.69 38.02
N TRP A 218 16.62 -12.57 37.80
CA TRP A 218 15.59 -12.89 38.79
C TRP A 218 15.48 -14.39 39.11
N ALA A 219 15.90 -15.27 38.19
CA ALA A 219 15.80 -16.73 38.32
C ALA A 219 17.11 -17.39 38.76
N LYS A 220 18.21 -16.62 38.85
CA LYS A 220 19.57 -17.14 38.97
C LYS A 220 19.73 -18.05 40.20
N GLU A 221 19.31 -17.59 41.37
CA GLU A 221 19.47 -18.34 42.61
C GLU A 221 18.65 -19.64 42.60
N ALA A 222 17.39 -19.58 42.19
CA ALA A 222 16.52 -20.75 42.08
C ALA A 222 17.06 -21.78 41.06
N TRP A 223 17.60 -21.30 39.94
CA TRP A 223 18.23 -22.16 38.93
C TRP A 223 19.48 -22.87 39.48
N GLU A 224 20.39 -22.13 40.11
CA GLU A 224 21.61 -22.70 40.72
C GLU A 224 21.28 -23.77 41.77
N GLN A 225 20.27 -23.52 42.63
CA GLN A 225 19.80 -24.51 43.59
C GLN A 225 19.20 -25.75 42.93
N ALA A 226 18.39 -25.57 41.88
CA ALA A 226 17.77 -26.68 41.17
C ALA A 226 18.80 -27.56 40.44
N VAL A 227 19.85 -26.96 39.87
CA VAL A 227 20.98 -27.68 39.27
C VAL A 227 21.79 -28.41 40.34
N ALA A 228 22.10 -27.75 41.46
CA ALA A 228 22.87 -28.37 42.56
C ALA A 228 22.15 -29.58 43.19
N LYS A 229 20.81 -29.55 43.24
CA LYS A 229 19.97 -30.68 43.69
C LYS A 229 19.76 -31.75 42.62
N GLY A 230 20.32 -31.57 41.42
CA GLY A 230 20.16 -32.49 40.30
C GLY A 230 18.77 -32.49 39.67
N VAL A 231 17.91 -31.50 39.99
CA VAL A 231 16.56 -31.37 39.43
C VAL A 231 16.65 -31.03 37.94
N PHE A 232 17.50 -30.06 37.57
CA PHE A 232 17.84 -29.72 36.19
C PHE A 232 19.31 -30.05 35.89
N ASP A 233 19.64 -30.21 34.61
CA ASP A 233 20.99 -30.57 34.14
C ASP A 233 21.94 -29.37 33.95
N GLY A 234 21.44 -28.15 34.17
CA GLY A 234 22.21 -26.92 34.05
C GLY A 234 22.30 -26.36 32.62
N THR A 235 21.59 -26.95 31.66
CA THR A 235 21.56 -26.51 30.27
C THR A 235 20.23 -25.87 29.90
N GLN A 236 20.24 -25.09 28.82
CA GLN A 236 19.04 -24.54 28.17
C GLN A 236 18.02 -23.86 29.12
N PRO A 237 18.43 -22.88 29.95
CA PRO A 237 17.59 -22.35 31.02
C PRO A 237 16.32 -21.61 30.57
N LYS A 238 16.21 -21.29 29.28
CA LYS A 238 15.01 -20.70 28.67
C LYS A 238 14.45 -21.55 27.51
N GLY A 239 14.91 -22.79 27.38
CA GLY A 239 14.33 -23.75 26.45
C GLY A 239 12.92 -24.17 26.87
N GLY A 240 12.12 -24.63 25.92
CA GLY A 240 10.81 -25.22 26.23
C GLY A 240 10.97 -26.54 27.00
N LEU A 241 10.14 -26.76 28.02
CA LEU A 241 10.13 -28.00 28.81
C LEU A 241 9.25 -29.05 28.13
N THR A 242 9.82 -30.18 27.72
CA THR A 242 9.03 -31.29 27.17
C THR A 242 8.30 -32.03 28.30
N ARG A 243 7.27 -32.82 27.93
CA ARG A 243 6.55 -33.67 28.91
C ARG A 243 7.46 -34.71 29.56
N GLU A 244 8.43 -35.25 28.82
CA GLU A 244 9.42 -36.21 29.35
C GLU A 244 10.34 -35.54 30.37
N GLN A 245 10.85 -34.34 30.08
CA GLN A 245 11.65 -33.57 31.01
C GLN A 245 10.84 -33.17 32.25
N ALA A 246 9.57 -32.79 32.08
CA ALA A 246 8.68 -32.49 33.19
C ALA A 246 8.44 -33.71 34.09
N ALA A 247 8.19 -34.89 33.53
CA ALA A 247 8.04 -36.13 34.29
C ALA A 247 9.31 -36.48 35.07
N LEU A 248 10.48 -36.29 34.46
CA LEU A 248 11.78 -36.47 35.15
C LEU A 248 11.95 -35.50 36.31
N VAL A 249 11.60 -34.22 36.12
CA VAL A 249 11.63 -33.21 37.19
C VAL A 249 10.69 -33.58 38.33
N LEU A 250 9.45 -34.00 38.03
CA LEU A 250 8.48 -34.43 39.05
C LEU A 250 8.97 -35.66 39.81
N SER A 251 9.56 -36.64 39.13
CA SER A 251 10.15 -37.82 39.75
C SER A 251 11.31 -37.44 40.69
N ARG A 252 12.21 -36.54 40.28
CA ARG A 252 13.34 -36.08 41.11
C ARG A 252 12.92 -35.27 42.33
N LEU A 253 11.67 -34.81 42.36
CA LEU A 253 11.06 -34.09 43.47
C LEU A 253 10.12 -34.97 44.29
N ASP A 254 10.09 -36.29 44.03
CA ASP A 254 9.22 -37.27 44.69
C ASP A 254 7.73 -36.91 44.61
N PHE A 255 7.28 -36.37 43.47
CA PHE A 255 5.87 -36.04 43.20
C PHE A 255 5.12 -37.09 42.38
N LEU A 256 5.79 -38.20 42.04
CA LEU A 256 5.19 -39.33 41.35
C LEU A 256 5.27 -40.52 42.31
N ASP A 257 4.18 -40.79 43.02
CA ASP A 257 4.03 -41.93 43.95
C ASP A 257 4.11 -43.28 43.25
#